data_AF-A0A1Y2B2T8-F1
#
_entry.id   AF-A0A1Y2B2T8-F1
#
_cell.length_a   1.000
_cell.length_b   1.000
_cell.length_c   1.000
_cell.angle_alpha   90.00
_cell.angle_beta   90.00
_cell.angle_gamma   90.00
#
_symmetry.space_group_name_H-M   'P 1'
#
loop_
_entity.id
_entity.type
_entity.pdbx_description
1 polymer ?
#
loop_
_entity_poly.entity_id
_entity_poly.type
_entity_poly.pdbx_seq_one_letter_code
_entity_poly.pdbx_strand_id
1 'polypeptide(L)'
;MATKVAQKRLQKEYLAMQKSPPPFIWACPEEKNILDWHFIIRGPPDSVYAGGEYHGLIWFPSDYPFKPPDVKMFTPSGRFETGSKICMSMTSYHPSTWNAAWSVATILTGLLSFMLSDEITAGAVRTTDEQKKALAKQSHAFNLGNKKFRDIFPTYATPEMTDLPDMGQGPTSSKDLTSNSTSPSSINTTPAISASATPAPDDPKQTNANTNTNPVDNNKPDERIARGWMPSWKWLVLVVFLAVLGKLSTALGI
;
A
#
# COMPACT_ATOMS: atom_id res chain seq x y z
N MET A 1 -3.04 -15.80 -21.14
CA MET A 1 -1.95 -14.80 -21.05
C MET A 1 -2.55 -13.41 -20.92
N ALA A 2 -1.88 -12.50 -20.20
CA ALA A 2 -2.32 -11.11 -20.04
C ALA A 2 -2.31 -10.35 -21.38
N THR A 3 -3.29 -9.47 -21.59
CA THR A 3 -3.25 -8.52 -22.70
C THR A 3 -2.14 -7.49 -22.51
N LYS A 4 -1.67 -6.85 -23.59
CA LYS A 4 -0.66 -5.77 -23.50
C LYS A 4 -1.14 -4.60 -22.63
N VAL A 5 -2.44 -4.33 -22.61
CA VAL A 5 -3.05 -3.29 -21.77
C VAL A 5 -2.95 -3.68 -20.30
N ALA A 6 -3.35 -4.91 -19.94
CA ALA A 6 -3.25 -5.44 -18.58
C ALA A 6 -1.80 -5.41 -18.07
N GLN A 7 -0.86 -5.88 -18.88
CA GLN A 7 0.57 -5.86 -18.53
C GLN A 7 1.07 -4.45 -18.24
N LYS A 8 0.81 -3.49 -19.14
CA LYS A 8 1.21 -2.08 -18.95
C LYS A 8 0.57 -1.46 -17.71
N ARG A 9 -0.72 -1.74 -17.48
CA ARG A 9 -1.46 -1.24 -16.33
C ARG A 9 -0.86 -1.75 -15.03
N LEU A 10 -0.71 -3.07 -14.89
CA LEU A 10 -0.18 -3.69 -13.66
C LEU A 10 1.28 -3.33 -13.40
N GLN A 11 2.12 -3.17 -14.44
CA GLN A 11 3.47 -2.64 -14.27
C GLN A 11 3.48 -1.22 -13.68
N LYS A 12 2.58 -0.35 -14.14
CA LYS A 12 2.46 1.01 -13.59
C LYS A 12 1.98 0.98 -12.14
N GLU A 13 1.04 0.11 -11.81
CA GLU A 13 0.57 -0.05 -10.44
C GLU A 13 1.65 -0.60 -9.51
N TYR A 14 2.52 -1.48 -10.01
CA TYR A 14 3.62 -2.01 -9.19
C TYR A 14 4.61 -0.90 -8.82
N LEU A 15 4.94 -0.03 -9.78
CA LEU A 15 5.76 1.16 -9.52
C LEU A 15 5.08 2.13 -8.55
N ALA A 16 3.76 2.31 -8.67
CA ALA A 16 3.01 3.16 -7.75
C ALA A 16 3.02 2.61 -6.32
N MET A 17 2.84 1.30 -6.18
CA MET A 17 2.88 0.60 -4.91
C MET A 17 4.28 0.71 -4.27
N GLN A 18 5.36 0.52 -5.04
CA GLN A 18 6.73 0.74 -4.54
C GLN A 18 6.98 2.17 -4.08
N LYS A 19 6.41 3.16 -4.77
CA LYS A 19 6.61 4.59 -4.47
C LYS A 19 5.81 5.07 -3.26
N SER A 20 4.57 4.60 -3.12
CA SER A 20 3.62 5.06 -2.11
C SER A 20 2.70 3.90 -1.71
N PRO A 21 3.22 2.94 -0.94
CA PRO A 21 2.42 1.83 -0.45
C PRO A 21 1.32 2.34 0.49
N PRO A 22 0.13 1.72 0.53
CA PRO A 22 -0.87 2.06 1.53
C PRO A 22 -0.41 1.62 2.92
N PRO A 23 -0.83 2.31 3.99
CA PRO A 23 -0.61 1.90 5.36
C PRO A 23 -1.03 0.44 5.60
N PHE A 24 -0.19 -0.30 6.31
CA PHE A 24 -0.40 -1.69 6.72
C PHE A 24 -0.48 -2.68 5.55
N ILE A 25 -0.09 -2.28 4.33
CA ILE A 25 -0.28 -3.09 3.13
C ILE A 25 1.00 -3.13 2.30
N TRP A 26 1.35 -4.33 1.84
CA TRP A 26 2.40 -4.53 0.84
C TRP A 26 1.96 -5.56 -0.18
N ALA A 27 2.30 -5.36 -1.45
CA ALA A 27 1.95 -6.30 -2.51
C ALA A 27 2.98 -6.33 -3.65
N CYS A 28 3.13 -7.49 -4.27
CA CYS A 28 3.97 -7.67 -5.45
C CYS A 28 3.39 -8.71 -6.42
N PRO A 29 3.60 -8.55 -7.73
CA PRO A 29 3.28 -9.56 -8.73
C PRO A 29 4.19 -10.78 -8.58
N GLU A 30 3.69 -11.95 -8.93
CA GLU A 30 4.53 -13.12 -9.16
C GLU A 30 5.41 -12.89 -10.40
N GLU A 31 6.70 -13.22 -10.30
CA GLU A 31 7.69 -12.99 -11.36
C GLU A 31 7.28 -13.63 -12.70
N LYS A 32 6.67 -14.81 -12.63
CA LYS A 32 6.27 -15.61 -13.79
C LYS A 32 4.87 -15.24 -14.30
N ASN A 33 4.05 -14.58 -13.50
CA ASN A 33 2.69 -14.24 -13.84
C ASN A 33 2.25 -12.91 -13.21
N ILE A 34 2.32 -11.84 -14.00
CA ILE A 34 1.90 -10.50 -13.56
C ILE A 34 0.41 -10.40 -13.18
N LEU A 35 -0.42 -11.38 -13.58
CA LEU A 35 -1.85 -11.40 -13.21
C LEU A 35 -2.09 -11.95 -11.79
N ASP A 36 -1.07 -12.52 -11.17
CA ASP A 36 -1.16 -13.06 -9.81
C ASP A 36 -0.35 -12.14 -8.90
N TRP A 37 -1.03 -11.44 -8.00
CA TRP A 37 -0.38 -10.54 -7.04
C TRP A 37 -0.59 -11.03 -5.64
N HIS A 38 0.48 -11.34 -4.95
CA HIS A 38 0.40 -11.62 -3.54
C HIS A 38 0.46 -10.34 -2.74
N PHE A 39 -0.19 -10.36 -1.58
CA PHE A 39 -0.17 -9.24 -0.65
C PHE A 39 0.04 -9.72 0.79
N ILE A 40 0.52 -8.79 1.61
CA ILE A 40 0.53 -8.87 3.07
C ILE A 40 -0.33 -7.71 3.58
N ILE A 41 -1.26 -8.02 4.49
CA ILE A 41 -1.96 -7.03 5.32
C ILE A 41 -1.49 -7.20 6.76
N ARG A 42 -1.10 -6.10 7.41
CA ARG A 42 -0.87 -6.03 8.85
C ARG A 42 -2.17 -5.62 9.53
N GLY A 43 -2.50 -6.27 10.64
CA GLY A 43 -3.64 -5.83 11.45
C GLY A 43 -3.35 -4.49 12.12
N PRO A 44 -4.20 -3.45 11.93
CA PRO A 44 -4.04 -2.17 12.60
C PRO A 44 -4.05 -2.31 14.13
N PRO A 45 -3.31 -1.46 14.85
CA PRO A 45 -3.11 -1.60 16.31
C PRO A 45 -4.39 -1.43 17.13
N ASP A 46 -5.38 -0.72 16.60
CA ASP A 46 -6.70 -0.46 17.18
C ASP A 46 -7.77 -1.49 16.77
N SER A 47 -7.35 -2.64 16.23
CA SER A 47 -8.26 -3.70 15.76
C SER A 47 -8.03 -5.03 16.47
N VAL A 48 -9.02 -5.93 16.36
CA VAL A 48 -8.92 -7.33 16.81
C VAL A 48 -7.85 -8.14 16.05
N TYR A 49 -7.33 -7.58 14.97
CA TYR A 49 -6.31 -8.19 14.11
C TYR A 49 -4.90 -7.72 14.45
N ALA A 50 -4.74 -6.79 15.40
CA ALA A 50 -3.45 -6.23 15.80
C ALA A 50 -2.39 -7.32 16.03
N GLY A 51 -1.19 -7.09 15.50
CA GLY A 51 -0.09 -8.06 15.54
C GLY A 51 -0.21 -9.22 14.54
N GLY A 52 -1.25 -9.23 13.69
CA GLY A 52 -1.43 -10.23 12.64
C GLY A 52 -0.74 -9.91 11.32
N GLU A 53 -0.42 -10.95 10.55
CA GLU A 53 0.14 -10.94 9.20
C GLU A 53 -0.72 -11.78 8.24
N TYR A 54 -1.45 -11.14 7.34
CA TYR A 54 -2.39 -11.84 6.46
C TYR A 54 -1.90 -11.85 5.03
N HIS A 55 -1.42 -13.02 4.59
CA HIS A 55 -1.05 -13.32 3.22
C HIS A 55 -2.28 -13.66 2.38
N GLY A 56 -2.34 -13.11 1.17
CA GLY A 56 -3.37 -13.46 0.20
C GLY A 56 -2.92 -13.30 -1.25
N LEU A 57 -3.91 -13.32 -2.15
CA LEU A 57 -3.76 -13.21 -3.59
C LEU A 57 -4.87 -12.33 -4.19
N ILE A 58 -4.47 -11.38 -5.03
CA ILE A 58 -5.34 -10.79 -6.06
C ILE A 58 -5.07 -11.52 -7.36
N TRP A 59 -6.12 -12.05 -7.98
CA TRP A 59 -6.07 -12.73 -9.26
C TRP A 59 -6.76 -11.90 -10.33
N PHE A 60 -5.97 -11.34 -11.24
CA PHE A 60 -6.44 -10.45 -12.30
C PHE A 60 -6.88 -11.22 -13.55
N PRO A 61 -7.99 -10.82 -14.20
CA PRO A 61 -8.35 -11.37 -15.50
C PRO A 61 -7.39 -10.84 -16.58
N SER A 62 -7.30 -11.54 -17.72
CA SER A 62 -6.39 -11.18 -18.80
C SER A 62 -6.66 -9.80 -19.43
N ASP A 63 -7.89 -9.31 -19.30
CA ASP A 63 -8.40 -8.03 -19.80
C ASP A 63 -8.52 -6.96 -18.70
N TYR A 64 -7.87 -7.14 -17.54
CA TYR A 64 -7.70 -6.06 -16.56
C TYR A 64 -7.12 -4.79 -17.24
N PRO A 65 -7.61 -3.57 -16.92
CA PRO A 65 -8.55 -3.20 -15.86
C PRO A 65 -10.02 -3.16 -16.28
N PHE A 66 -10.40 -3.72 -17.43
CA PHE A 66 -11.79 -3.65 -17.89
C PHE A 66 -12.73 -4.63 -17.18
N LYS A 67 -12.18 -5.65 -16.53
CA LYS A 67 -12.90 -6.55 -15.63
C LYS A 67 -12.26 -6.55 -14.23
N PRO A 68 -13.08 -6.73 -13.18
CA PRO A 68 -12.61 -6.82 -11.80
C PRO A 68 -11.76 -8.08 -11.55
N PRO A 69 -10.84 -8.04 -10.57
CA PRO A 69 -10.13 -9.22 -10.11
C PRO A 69 -10.96 -10.07 -9.14
N ASP A 70 -10.41 -11.24 -8.80
CA ASP A 70 -10.77 -11.99 -7.60
C ASP A 70 -9.76 -11.75 -6.48
N VAL A 71 -10.21 -11.86 -5.24
CA VAL A 71 -9.37 -11.71 -4.05
C VAL A 71 -9.55 -12.91 -3.14
N LYS A 72 -8.45 -13.42 -2.59
CA LYS A 72 -8.40 -14.57 -1.67
C LYS A 72 -7.46 -14.27 -0.52
N MET A 73 -7.78 -14.79 0.66
CA MET A 73 -6.87 -14.78 1.82
C MET A 73 -6.41 -16.21 2.10
N PHE A 74 -5.12 -16.41 2.35
CA PHE A 74 -4.55 -17.72 2.66
C PHE A 74 -4.26 -17.90 4.14
N THR A 75 -3.86 -16.84 4.83
CA THR A 75 -3.70 -16.87 6.28
C THR A 75 -5.07 -16.92 6.96
N PRO A 76 -5.31 -17.86 7.90
CA PRO A 76 -6.51 -17.86 8.72
C PRO A 76 -6.66 -16.54 9.50
N SER A 77 -7.75 -15.81 9.27
CA SER A 77 -8.03 -14.52 9.93
C SER A 77 -9.23 -14.54 10.86
N GLY A 78 -10.09 -15.56 10.77
CA GLY A 78 -11.39 -15.57 11.43
C GLY A 78 -12.42 -14.64 10.77
N ARG A 79 -12.06 -14.02 9.63
CA ARG A 79 -12.95 -13.13 8.87
C ARG A 79 -13.31 -13.66 7.49
N PHE A 80 -12.34 -14.32 6.83
CA PHE A 80 -12.51 -14.89 5.50
C PHE A 80 -12.10 -16.36 5.49
N GLU A 81 -12.87 -17.18 4.77
CA GLU A 81 -12.56 -18.58 4.51
C GLU A 81 -11.28 -18.67 3.68
N THR A 82 -10.33 -19.49 4.09
CA THR A 82 -9.01 -19.53 3.44
C THR A 82 -9.11 -20.10 2.02
N GLY A 83 -8.41 -19.48 1.07
CA GLY A 83 -8.38 -19.87 -0.34
C GLY A 83 -9.69 -19.61 -1.12
N SER A 84 -10.74 -19.17 -0.45
CA SER A 84 -12.04 -18.85 -1.06
C SER A 84 -12.06 -17.44 -1.64
N LYS A 85 -12.83 -17.24 -2.72
CA LYS A 85 -13.03 -15.91 -3.31
C LYS A 85 -13.87 -15.05 -2.38
N ILE A 86 -13.39 -13.84 -2.08
CA ILE A 86 -14.07 -12.86 -1.24
C ILE A 86 -14.95 -11.97 -2.11
N CYS A 87 -16.23 -11.88 -1.75
CA CYS A 87 -17.20 -11.03 -2.46
C CYS A 87 -17.21 -9.60 -1.90
N MET A 88 -16.90 -8.63 -2.76
CA MET A 88 -16.86 -7.20 -2.45
C MET A 88 -17.31 -6.42 -3.68
N SER A 89 -17.70 -5.14 -3.53
CA SER A 89 -18.04 -4.26 -4.66
C SER A 89 -16.92 -4.08 -5.70
N MET A 90 -15.69 -4.42 -5.34
CA MET A 90 -14.49 -4.35 -6.19
C MET A 90 -14.07 -5.69 -6.82
N THR A 91 -14.81 -6.79 -6.61
CA THR A 91 -14.44 -8.13 -7.11
C THR A 91 -15.39 -8.65 -8.19
N SER A 92 -15.03 -9.78 -8.81
CA SER A 92 -15.77 -10.38 -9.92
C SER A 92 -17.22 -10.78 -9.61
N TYR A 93 -17.60 -10.82 -8.34
CA TYR A 93 -18.99 -10.98 -7.93
C TYR A 93 -19.89 -9.81 -8.35
N HIS A 94 -19.33 -8.60 -8.48
CA HIS A 94 -20.08 -7.38 -8.81
C HIS A 94 -19.47 -6.65 -10.02
N PRO A 95 -19.53 -7.22 -11.23
CA PRO A 95 -18.92 -6.62 -12.42
C PRO A 95 -19.55 -5.29 -12.82
N SER A 96 -20.82 -5.04 -12.47
CA SER A 96 -21.52 -3.79 -12.76
C SER A 96 -21.09 -2.62 -11.89
N THR A 97 -20.52 -2.87 -10.70
CA THR A 97 -20.01 -1.82 -9.80
C THR A 97 -18.52 -1.59 -9.94
N TRP A 98 -17.84 -2.39 -10.78
CA TRP A 98 -16.41 -2.29 -10.99
C TRP A 98 -16.04 -0.95 -11.65
N ASN A 99 -15.06 -0.25 -11.08
CA ASN A 99 -14.45 0.91 -11.68
C ASN A 99 -13.02 0.61 -12.13
N ALA A 100 -12.76 0.67 -13.44
CA ALA A 100 -11.45 0.42 -14.03
C ALA A 100 -10.35 1.38 -13.53
N ALA A 101 -10.70 2.49 -12.87
CA ALA A 101 -9.75 3.40 -12.24
C ALA A 101 -9.20 2.88 -10.89
N TRP A 102 -9.87 1.92 -10.24
CA TRP A 102 -9.37 1.34 -8.99
C TRP A 102 -8.06 0.59 -9.21
N SER A 103 -7.07 0.94 -8.39
CA SER A 103 -5.73 0.35 -8.41
C SER A 103 -5.62 -0.82 -7.43
N VAL A 104 -4.55 -1.61 -7.52
CA VAL A 104 -4.15 -2.61 -6.50
C VAL A 104 -4.19 -2.00 -5.10
N ALA A 105 -3.61 -0.82 -4.92
CA ALA A 105 -3.61 -0.10 -3.65
C ALA A 105 -5.04 0.14 -3.15
N THR A 106 -5.92 0.66 -4.02
CA THR A 106 -7.33 0.90 -3.70
C THR A 106 -8.08 -0.37 -3.33
N ILE A 107 -7.85 -1.47 -4.07
CA ILE A 107 -8.47 -2.77 -3.82
C ILE A 107 -8.06 -3.29 -2.43
N LEU A 108 -6.76 -3.25 -2.10
CA LEU A 108 -6.26 -3.76 -0.83
C LEU A 108 -6.65 -2.88 0.36
N THR A 109 -6.69 -1.56 0.19
CA THR A 109 -7.26 -0.66 1.21
C THR A 109 -8.74 -0.95 1.43
N GLY A 110 -9.49 -1.21 0.35
CA GLY A 110 -10.88 -1.69 0.43
C GLY A 110 -11.00 -3.03 1.15
N LEU A 111 -10.10 -3.99 0.89
CA LEU A 111 -10.04 -5.28 1.57
C LEU A 111 -9.77 -5.13 3.07
N LEU A 112 -8.81 -4.29 3.47
CA LEU A 112 -8.51 -4.02 4.87
C LEU A 112 -9.73 -3.37 5.55
N SER A 113 -10.33 -2.34 4.96
CA SER A 113 -11.55 -1.72 5.49
C SER A 113 -12.67 -2.74 5.67
N PHE A 114 -12.89 -3.60 4.67
CA PHE A 114 -13.89 -4.65 4.71
C PHE A 114 -13.58 -5.73 5.76
N MET A 115 -12.31 -6.05 5.98
CA MET A 115 -11.84 -6.97 7.02
C MET A 115 -12.17 -6.45 8.43
N LEU A 116 -12.15 -5.13 8.62
CA LEU A 116 -12.49 -4.46 9.87
C LEU A 116 -14.01 -4.31 10.10
N SER A 117 -14.83 -4.63 9.11
CA SER A 117 -16.29 -4.60 9.21
C SER A 117 -16.88 -5.97 9.59
N ASP A 118 -18.14 -5.95 10.04
CA ASP A 118 -18.94 -7.14 10.37
C ASP A 118 -19.85 -7.63 9.23
N GLU A 119 -19.67 -7.10 8.02
CA GLU A 119 -20.51 -7.47 6.87
C GLU A 119 -20.34 -8.93 6.45
N ILE A 120 -21.45 -9.65 6.32
CA ILE A 120 -21.45 -11.05 5.87
C ILE A 120 -21.61 -11.09 4.35
N THR A 121 -20.69 -11.79 3.69
CA THR A 121 -20.62 -11.91 2.24
C THR A 121 -20.13 -13.30 1.85
N ALA A 122 -20.16 -13.64 0.56
CA ALA A 122 -19.54 -14.88 0.09
C ALA A 122 -18.03 -14.89 0.39
N GLY A 123 -17.57 -15.99 0.99
CA GLY A 123 -16.19 -16.14 1.48
C GLY A 123 -15.95 -15.58 2.89
N ALA A 124 -16.95 -15.01 3.57
CA ALA A 124 -16.85 -14.61 4.96
C ALA A 124 -17.05 -15.81 5.91
N VAL A 125 -16.40 -15.76 7.07
CA VAL A 125 -16.67 -16.66 8.21
C VAL A 125 -17.03 -15.83 9.44
N ARG A 126 -17.70 -16.45 10.41
CA ARG A 126 -18.03 -15.84 11.71
C ARG A 126 -17.26 -16.53 12.82
N THR A 127 -16.40 -15.78 13.49
CA THR A 127 -15.66 -16.20 14.68
C THR A 127 -15.76 -15.12 15.75
N THR A 128 -15.47 -15.46 17.00
CA THR A 128 -15.38 -14.46 18.07
C THR A 128 -14.13 -13.61 17.94
N ASP A 129 -14.08 -12.48 18.63
CA ASP A 129 -12.91 -11.61 18.63
C ASP A 129 -11.71 -12.26 19.33
N GLU A 130 -11.95 -13.13 20.31
CA GLU A 130 -10.90 -13.94 20.95
C GLU A 130 -10.27 -14.89 19.94
N GLN A 131 -11.09 -15.51 19.08
CA GLN A 131 -10.59 -16.38 18.01
C GLN A 131 -9.78 -15.58 16.98
N LYS A 132 -10.25 -14.40 16.54
CA LYS A 132 -9.50 -13.51 15.64
C LYS A 132 -8.15 -13.10 16.23
N LYS A 133 -8.13 -12.69 17.51
CA LYS A 133 -6.90 -12.33 18.24
C LYS A 133 -5.94 -13.52 18.38
N ALA A 134 -6.45 -14.73 18.62
CA ALA A 134 -5.63 -15.93 18.67
C ALA A 134 -4.99 -16.25 17.30
N LEU A 135 -5.77 -16.13 16.22
CA LEU A 135 -5.28 -16.31 14.85
C LEU A 135 -4.26 -15.23 14.46
N ALA A 136 -4.46 -13.98 14.86
CA ALA A 136 -3.51 -12.89 14.65
C ALA A 136 -2.13 -13.26 15.23
N LYS A 137 -2.07 -13.76 16.47
CA LYS A 137 -0.82 -14.19 17.12
C LYS A 137 -0.12 -15.36 16.41
N GLN A 138 -0.88 -16.23 15.74
CA GLN A 138 -0.35 -17.43 15.07
C GLN A 138 -0.01 -17.18 13.60
N SER A 139 -0.52 -16.08 13.02
CA SER A 139 -0.50 -15.79 11.59
C SER A 139 0.91 -15.78 10.98
N HIS A 140 1.88 -15.16 11.65
CA HIS A 140 3.26 -15.08 11.15
C HIS A 140 3.92 -16.46 11.09
N ALA A 141 3.82 -17.24 12.16
CA ALA A 141 4.32 -18.62 12.19
C ALA A 141 3.64 -19.50 11.12
N PHE A 142 2.34 -19.31 10.90
CA PHE A 142 1.62 -19.96 9.82
C PHE A 142 2.19 -19.60 8.44
N ASN A 143 2.48 -18.32 8.19
CA ASN A 143 3.04 -17.86 6.92
C ASN A 143 4.46 -18.38 6.67
N LEU A 144 5.28 -18.52 7.71
CA LEU A 144 6.61 -19.16 7.60
C LEU A 144 6.52 -20.65 7.20
N GLY A 145 5.40 -21.32 7.51
CA GLY A 145 5.11 -22.66 7.01
C GLY A 145 4.73 -22.70 5.52
N ASN A 146 4.37 -21.56 4.92
CA ASN A 146 3.89 -21.48 3.54
C ASN A 146 5.04 -21.18 2.56
N LYS A 147 5.37 -22.15 1.70
CA LYS A 147 6.42 -21.99 0.68
C LYS A 147 6.17 -20.79 -0.23
N LYS A 148 4.93 -20.57 -0.67
CA LYS A 148 4.58 -19.47 -1.58
C LYS A 148 4.80 -18.11 -0.93
N PHE A 149 4.45 -17.97 0.35
CA PHE A 149 4.75 -16.77 1.12
C PHE A 149 6.26 -16.51 1.17
N ARG A 150 7.05 -17.52 1.52
CA ARG A 150 8.52 -17.43 1.60
C ARG A 150 9.19 -17.07 0.28
N ASP A 151 8.72 -17.66 -0.82
CA ASP A 151 9.25 -17.41 -2.15
C ASP A 151 8.96 -15.97 -2.60
N ILE A 152 7.76 -15.46 -2.32
CA ILE A 152 7.31 -14.14 -2.80
C ILE A 152 7.76 -13.00 -1.89
N PHE A 153 7.84 -13.25 -0.57
CA PHE A 153 8.15 -12.26 0.46
C PHE A 153 9.38 -12.67 1.29
N PRO A 154 10.55 -12.92 0.68
CA PRO A 154 11.72 -13.40 1.41
C PRO A 154 12.18 -12.45 2.52
N THR A 155 11.99 -11.13 2.34
CA THR A 155 12.32 -10.10 3.35
C THR A 155 11.40 -10.14 4.57
N TYR A 156 10.19 -10.66 4.44
CA TYR A 156 9.20 -10.77 5.52
C TYR A 156 9.11 -12.19 6.10
N ALA A 157 9.81 -13.15 5.50
CA ALA A 157 9.89 -14.53 5.95
C ALA A 157 11.05 -14.75 6.95
N THR A 158 11.14 -13.88 7.96
CA THR A 158 12.13 -13.93 9.03
C THR A 158 11.54 -14.56 10.30
N PRO A 159 12.36 -14.98 11.30
CA PRO A 159 11.83 -15.52 12.56
C PRO A 159 10.94 -14.55 13.33
N GLU A 160 11.27 -13.26 13.26
CA GLU A 160 10.50 -12.17 13.83
C GLU A 160 9.79 -11.38 12.74
N MET A 161 8.60 -10.88 13.05
CA MET A 161 7.78 -10.11 12.13
C MET A 161 8.38 -8.73 11.89
N THR A 162 8.61 -8.36 10.63
CA THR A 162 9.17 -7.07 10.23
C THR A 162 8.11 -6.09 9.75
N ASP A 163 8.34 -4.79 9.96
CA ASP A 163 7.43 -3.74 9.52
C ASP A 163 7.30 -3.69 7.99
N LEU A 164 6.08 -3.47 7.52
CA LEU A 164 5.84 -3.15 6.11
C LEU A 164 6.36 -1.73 5.82
N PRO A 165 6.51 -1.35 4.53
CA PRO A 165 7.12 -0.07 4.20
C PRO A 165 6.32 1.15 4.67
N ASP A 166 5.02 1.00 4.89
CA ASP A 166 4.18 1.99 5.57
C ASP A 166 3.32 1.27 6.63
N MET A 167 3.52 1.64 7.90
CA MET A 167 2.77 1.14 9.06
C MET A 167 1.79 2.18 9.63
N GLY A 168 1.36 3.16 8.81
CA GLY A 168 0.36 4.16 9.17
C GLY A 168 0.85 5.24 10.13
N GLN A 169 2.15 5.30 10.37
CA GLN A 169 2.76 6.45 11.04
C GLN A 169 2.86 7.55 9.99
N GLY A 170 2.03 8.60 10.12
CA GLY A 170 2.08 9.77 9.23
C GLY A 170 3.51 10.32 9.09
N PRO A 171 3.78 11.25 8.15
CA PRO A 171 5.14 11.66 7.80
C PRO A 171 5.97 11.90 9.05
N THR A 172 6.88 10.97 9.31
CA THR A 172 7.69 10.95 10.52
C THR A 172 8.51 12.23 10.52
N SER A 173 8.15 13.17 11.38
CA SER A 173 9.01 14.29 11.72
C SER A 173 10.32 13.69 12.24
N SER A 174 11.35 13.73 11.39
CA SER A 174 12.72 13.52 11.82
C SER A 174 13.03 14.53 12.92
N LYS A 175 13.27 14.08 14.15
CA LYS A 175 14.12 14.78 15.11
C LYS A 175 14.64 13.85 16.22
N ASP A 176 15.95 13.71 16.16
CA ASP A 176 16.95 13.28 17.13
C ASP A 176 16.61 13.20 18.63
N LEU A 177 17.13 12.12 19.24
CA LEU A 177 18.01 12.06 20.41
C LEU A 177 17.94 13.19 21.48
N THR A 178 17.55 12.77 22.69
CA THR A 178 18.08 13.12 24.03
C THR A 178 18.43 14.58 24.38
N SER A 179 17.67 15.17 25.32
CA SER A 179 18.22 15.75 26.57
C SER A 179 17.14 16.16 27.57
N ASN A 180 17.27 15.68 28.81
CA ASN A 180 16.60 16.15 30.01
C ASN A 180 16.69 17.68 30.20
N SER A 181 15.61 18.33 30.64
CA SER A 181 15.59 19.21 31.84
C SER A 181 14.21 19.88 32.06
N THR A 182 13.58 19.48 33.18
CA THR A 182 13.10 20.34 34.28
C THR A 182 12.25 21.58 33.96
N SER A 183 10.95 21.51 34.33
CA SER A 183 10.07 22.67 34.59
C SER A 183 10.51 23.46 35.84
N PRO A 184 10.06 24.72 36.06
CA PRO A 184 8.76 24.90 36.74
C PRO A 184 7.95 26.19 36.41
N SER A 185 6.62 26.02 36.49
CA SER A 185 5.59 26.82 37.17
C SER A 185 5.56 28.36 37.12
N SER A 186 4.37 28.93 36.83
CA SER A 186 3.62 29.97 37.61
C SER A 186 2.32 30.34 36.86
N ILE A 187 1.12 29.98 37.34
CA ILE A 187 0.21 30.72 38.25
C ILE A 187 -0.34 32.05 37.66
N ASN A 188 -1.64 32.07 37.28
CA ASN A 188 -2.69 32.97 37.79
C ASN A 188 -3.99 32.76 36.99
N THR A 189 -5.09 32.27 37.59
CA THR A 189 -6.12 32.95 38.42
C THR A 189 -7.27 33.52 37.58
N THR A 190 -8.42 32.86 37.70
CA THR A 190 -9.79 33.21 37.29
C THR A 190 -10.29 34.51 37.99
N PRO A 191 -11.38 35.18 37.56
CA PRO A 191 -12.74 34.67 37.80
C PRO A 191 -13.77 34.94 36.69
N ALA A 192 -14.89 34.24 36.86
CA ALA A 192 -16.09 34.14 36.05
C ALA A 192 -16.88 35.45 35.85
N ILE A 193 -17.80 35.45 34.86
CA ILE A 193 -19.22 35.87 34.98
C ILE A 193 -20.00 35.35 33.76
N SER A 194 -21.24 34.97 34.04
CA SER A 194 -22.20 34.20 33.26
C SER A 194 -22.98 34.96 32.17
N ALA A 195 -23.57 34.13 31.29
CA ALA A 195 -24.95 34.19 30.79
C ALA A 195 -25.37 35.09 29.60
N SER A 196 -25.64 34.38 28.49
CA SER A 196 -26.94 34.32 27.79
C SER A 196 -27.19 35.09 26.49
N ALA A 197 -27.82 34.34 25.57
CA ALA A 197 -28.84 34.72 24.58
C ALA A 197 -28.41 35.30 23.20
N THR A 198 -28.57 34.44 22.20
CA THR A 198 -28.93 34.64 20.76
C THR A 198 -30.21 35.52 20.64
N PRO A 199 -30.52 36.25 19.53
CA PRO A 199 -30.69 35.68 18.19
C PRO A 199 -30.24 36.52 16.96
N ALA A 200 -30.22 35.83 15.81
CA ALA A 200 -30.03 36.27 14.42
C ALA A 200 -31.13 37.28 13.94
N PRO A 201 -31.16 37.87 12.70
CA PRO A 201 -30.81 37.24 11.40
C PRO A 201 -30.25 38.14 10.25
N ASP A 202 -30.01 37.47 9.11
CA ASP A 202 -30.00 37.89 7.68
C ASP A 202 -28.86 38.74 7.04
N ASP A 203 -28.04 38.03 6.22
CA ASP A 203 -27.60 38.25 4.80
C ASP A 203 -27.43 39.66 4.18
N PRO A 204 -26.77 39.84 3.00
CA PRO A 204 -25.60 39.17 2.41
C PRO A 204 -24.58 40.21 1.82
N LYS A 205 -23.63 39.71 1.02
CA LYS A 205 -22.86 40.36 -0.08
C LYS A 205 -21.41 40.85 0.17
N GLN A 206 -20.52 40.10 -0.50
CA GLN A 206 -19.53 40.54 -1.50
C GLN A 206 -18.17 41.17 -1.10
N THR A 207 -17.20 40.74 -1.91
CA THR A 207 -16.01 41.44 -2.44
C THR A 207 -14.71 41.47 -1.63
N ASN A 208 -13.69 40.80 -2.18
CA ASN A 208 -12.37 41.32 -2.61
C ASN A 208 -11.37 40.16 -2.62
N ALA A 209 -10.90 39.65 -3.77
CA ALA A 209 -9.89 40.25 -4.64
C ALA A 209 -8.66 40.73 -3.86
N ASN A 210 -7.57 39.94 -3.87
CA ASN A 210 -6.29 40.52 -4.23
C ASN A 210 -5.27 39.52 -4.76
N THR A 211 -4.51 40.08 -5.68
CA THR A 211 -3.61 39.53 -6.69
C THR A 211 -2.18 39.42 -6.17
N ASN A 212 -1.33 38.78 -7.00
CA ASN A 212 0.14 38.89 -7.13
C ASN A 212 0.92 37.71 -6.53
N THR A 213 1.90 37.08 -7.20
CA THR A 213 2.57 37.27 -8.50
C THR A 213 3.45 36.03 -8.75
N ASN A 214 3.45 35.50 -9.98
CA ASN A 214 4.47 34.58 -10.56
C ASN A 214 5.78 35.36 -10.85
N PRO A 215 6.96 34.78 -11.24
CA PRO A 215 7.18 33.64 -12.17
C PRO A 215 8.39 32.74 -11.76
N VAL A 216 8.86 31.66 -12.40
CA VAL A 216 9.28 31.31 -13.80
C VAL A 216 9.49 29.77 -13.75
N ASP A 217 8.79 28.92 -14.50
CA ASP A 217 8.98 28.51 -15.90
C ASP A 217 10.19 27.58 -16.18
N ASN A 218 9.91 26.31 -16.56
CA ASN A 218 10.33 25.67 -17.82
C ASN A 218 10.54 24.14 -17.76
N ASN A 219 9.77 23.47 -18.62
CA ASN A 219 10.15 22.36 -19.49
C ASN A 219 10.66 21.02 -18.92
N LYS A 220 9.71 20.07 -18.93
CA LYS A 220 9.83 18.64 -19.34
C LYS A 220 10.82 18.40 -20.51
N PRO A 221 11.38 17.18 -20.75
CA PRO A 221 10.58 15.98 -21.05
C PRO A 221 11.04 14.64 -20.44
N ASP A 222 10.18 13.64 -20.64
CA ASP A 222 10.26 12.22 -20.26
C ASP A 222 11.33 11.41 -21.02
N GLU A 223 11.81 10.29 -20.45
CA GLU A 223 11.93 8.93 -21.09
C GLU A 223 12.78 7.99 -20.20
N ARG A 224 12.26 6.97 -19.50
CA ARG A 224 11.80 5.61 -19.86
C ARG A 224 12.89 4.56 -20.24
N ILE A 225 12.94 3.50 -19.41
CA ILE A 225 13.39 2.10 -19.64
C ILE A 225 14.93 1.92 -19.60
N ALA A 226 15.54 1.04 -18.79
CA ALA A 226 15.37 -0.41 -18.72
C ALA A 226 16.02 -0.99 -17.43
N ARG A 227 15.37 -1.95 -16.75
CA ARG A 227 15.70 -3.39 -16.74
C ARG A 227 17.05 -3.77 -16.09
N GLY A 228 16.92 -4.58 -15.03
CA GLY A 228 17.99 -5.46 -14.50
C GLY A 228 18.80 -4.84 -13.38
N TRP A 229 18.32 -4.95 -12.14
CA TRP A 229 19.07 -4.41 -11.00
C TRP A 229 20.22 -5.35 -10.64
N MET A 230 21.45 -4.93 -10.95
CA MET A 230 22.68 -5.47 -10.37
C MET A 230 23.12 -4.60 -9.19
N PRO A 231 23.76 -5.18 -8.15
CA PRO A 231 24.28 -4.44 -6.99
C PRO A 231 25.26 -3.31 -7.40
N SER A 232 25.20 -2.16 -6.71
CA SER A 232 25.80 -0.86 -7.14
C SER A 232 27.27 -0.89 -7.56
N TRP A 233 28.13 -1.70 -6.96
CA TRP A 233 29.53 -1.85 -7.38
C TRP A 233 29.75 -2.60 -8.71
N LYS A 234 28.83 -3.51 -9.09
CA LYS A 234 28.92 -4.26 -10.36
C LYS A 234 28.52 -3.40 -11.56
N TRP A 235 27.71 -2.36 -11.36
CA TRP A 235 27.36 -1.38 -12.39
C TRP A 235 28.57 -0.54 -12.83
N LEU A 236 29.42 -0.12 -11.89
CA LEU A 236 30.63 0.67 -12.17
C LEU A 236 31.64 -0.11 -13.03
N VAL A 237 31.84 -1.40 -12.77
CA VAL A 237 32.78 -2.25 -13.52
C VAL A 237 32.31 -2.49 -14.96
N LEU A 238 31.00 -2.68 -15.16
CA LEU A 238 30.42 -2.99 -16.47
C LEU A 238 30.44 -1.77 -17.41
N VAL A 239 30.27 -0.56 -16.87
CA VAL A 239 30.36 0.70 -17.64
C VAL A 239 31.78 0.97 -18.15
N VAL A 240 32.80 0.74 -17.31
CA VAL A 240 34.20 0.95 -17.71
C VAL A 240 34.61 -0.05 -18.81
N PHE A 241 34.19 -1.32 -18.69
CA PHE A 241 34.56 -2.37 -19.65
C PHE A 241 33.95 -2.14 -21.04
N LEU A 242 32.69 -1.71 -21.12
CA LEU A 242 32.03 -1.43 -22.41
C LEU A 242 32.56 -0.17 -23.11
N ALA A 243 32.98 0.84 -22.34
CA ALA A 243 33.56 2.06 -22.91
C ALA A 243 34.91 1.83 -23.62
N VAL A 244 35.69 0.84 -23.16
CA VAL A 244 36.97 0.47 -23.79
C VAL A 244 36.75 -0.33 -25.07
N LEU A 245 35.77 -1.25 -25.09
CA LEU A 245 35.47 -2.06 -26.27
C LEU A 245 34.84 -1.27 -27.42
N GLY A 246 33.98 -0.29 -27.10
CA GLY A 246 33.33 0.55 -28.12
C GLY A 246 34.32 1.39 -28.93
N LYS A 247 35.40 1.87 -28.30
CA LYS A 247 36.44 2.66 -28.97
C LYS A 247 37.34 1.83 -29.89
N LEU A 248 37.47 0.52 -29.68
CA LEU A 248 38.20 -0.36 -30.59
C LEU A 248 37.37 -0.73 -31.83
N SER A 249 36.05 -0.85 -31.71
CA SER A 249 35.19 -1.26 -32.82
C SER A 249 35.05 -0.18 -33.89
N THR A 250 35.02 1.10 -33.50
CA THR A 250 34.89 2.22 -34.45
C THR A 250 36.16 2.49 -35.25
N ALA A 251 37.30 1.97 -34.80
CA ALA A 251 38.56 2.06 -35.53
C ALA A 251 38.68 1.02 -36.66
N LEU A 252 37.81 -0.01 -36.71
CA LEU A 252 37.93 -1.14 -37.63
C LEU A 252 36.81 -1.26 -38.68
N GLY A 253 35.84 -0.35 -38.69
CA GLY A 253 34.94 -0.16 -39.84
C GLY A 253 34.10 -1.38 -40.26
N ILE A 254 33.57 -2.13 -39.29
CA ILE A 254 32.49 -3.13 -39.50
C ILE A 254 31.29 -2.72 -38.66
#